data_AF-A0A7I8W4K5-F1
#
_entry.id   AF-A0A7I8W4K5-F1
#
_cell.length_a   1.000
_cell.length_b   1.000
_cell.length_c   1.000
_cell.angle_alpha   90.00
_cell.angle_beta   90.00
_cell.angle_gamma   90.00
#
_symmetry.space_group_name_H-M   'P 1'
#
loop_
_entity.id
_entity.type
_entity.pdbx_description
1 polymer ?
#
loop_
_entity_poly.entity_id
_entity_poly.type
_entity_poly.pdbx_seq_one_letter_code
_entity_poly.pdbx_strand_id
1 'polypeptide(L)'
;MACGGFACSKYSLAILNVLYLIVAIVLISLAGYAKAVAIVSSVPIVGVQYMLILFLLFLIQFAIACACLASNTSQQQTMFEMGWRKSSNDTRNDVQRNFQCCGFKDQTKLINDPLGYPSCGGLDCCKDSNDACCIKDAETNSTLREKGTCPCKQTCLNVVGPVMSKWVKISGGVGLFFSFTEIIGVWLAVRFRNQKDPRANPSAFL
;
A
#
# COMPACT_ATOMS: atom_id res chain seq x y z
N MET A 1 1.47 9.60 -24.48
CA MET A 1 2.28 10.36 -23.49
C MET A 1 2.44 9.50 -22.25
N ALA A 2 3.64 8.97 -22.03
CA ALA A 2 3.96 8.16 -20.87
C ALA A 2 3.70 8.97 -19.59
N CYS A 3 2.82 8.49 -18.70
CA CYS A 3 2.78 8.97 -17.32
C CYS A 3 3.89 8.29 -16.47
N GLY A 4 5.04 8.06 -17.12
CA GLY A 4 6.36 7.92 -16.52
C GLY A 4 7.13 9.24 -16.63
N GLY A 5 6.45 10.36 -16.37
CA GLY A 5 7.06 11.68 -16.45
C GLY A 5 8.14 11.85 -15.39
N PHE A 6 9.25 12.49 -15.76
CA PHE A 6 10.35 12.90 -14.88
C PHE A 6 9.86 13.46 -13.54
N ALA A 7 8.73 14.19 -13.54
CA ALA A 7 8.07 14.71 -12.35
C ALA A 7 7.57 13.63 -11.37
N CYS A 8 6.90 12.57 -11.82
CA CYS A 8 6.38 11.52 -10.93
C CYS A 8 7.51 10.71 -10.29
N SER A 9 8.55 10.38 -11.06
CA SER A 9 9.77 9.78 -10.50
C SER A 9 10.49 10.75 -9.57
N LYS A 10 10.54 12.05 -9.87
CA LYS A 10 11.17 13.07 -9.02
C LYS A 10 10.45 13.27 -7.68
N TYR A 11 9.12 13.36 -7.68
CA TYR A 11 8.33 13.45 -6.45
C TYR A 11 8.37 12.14 -5.64
N SER A 12 8.33 10.98 -6.31
CA SER A 12 8.49 9.70 -5.64
C SER A 12 9.87 9.54 -5.02
N LEU A 13 10.95 9.95 -5.72
CA LEU A 13 12.30 9.98 -5.16
C LEU A 13 12.41 10.98 -4.01
N ALA A 14 11.79 12.16 -4.12
CA ALA A 14 11.80 13.16 -3.07
C ALA A 14 11.12 12.64 -1.80
N ILE A 15 9.93 12.03 -1.93
CA ILE A 15 9.23 11.40 -0.80
C ILE A 15 10.05 10.26 -0.22
N LEU A 16 10.64 9.41 -1.07
CA LEU A 16 11.47 8.30 -0.63
C LEU A 16 12.71 8.80 0.11
N ASN A 17 13.37 9.86 -0.38
CA ASN A 17 14.53 10.48 0.27
C ASN A 17 14.15 11.18 1.58
N VAL A 18 12.98 11.81 1.66
CA VAL A 18 12.45 12.38 2.91
C VAL A 18 12.16 11.28 3.92
N LEU A 19 11.54 10.18 3.49
CA LEU A 19 11.32 9.01 4.35
C LEU A 19 12.64 8.40 4.81
N TYR A 20 13.63 8.23 3.92
CA TYR A 20 14.97 7.77 4.28
C TYR A 20 15.66 8.71 5.25
N LEU A 21 15.49 10.02 5.09
CA LEU A 21 16.03 11.02 6.01
C LEU A 21 15.37 10.94 7.39
N ILE A 22 14.04 10.75 7.46
CA ILE A 22 13.34 10.52 8.74
C ILE A 22 13.83 9.23 9.39
N VAL A 23 13.90 8.12 8.65
CA VAL A 23 14.41 6.84 9.16
C VAL A 23 15.86 6.97 9.60
N ALA A 24 16.71 7.62 8.82
CA ALA A 24 18.11 7.85 9.18
C ALA A 24 18.23 8.72 10.43
N ILE A 25 17.44 9.80 10.57
CA ILE A 25 17.41 10.62 11.79
C ILE A 25 16.99 9.76 12.98
N VAL A 26 15.98 8.90 12.85
CA VAL A 26 15.54 7.99 13.92
C VAL A 26 16.65 7.00 14.28
N LEU A 27 17.31 6.38 13.29
CA LEU A 27 18.40 5.43 13.51
C LEU A 27 19.66 6.07 14.08
N ILE A 28 20.03 7.27 13.62
CA ILE A 28 21.13 8.08 14.17
C ILE A 28 20.80 8.52 15.58
N SER A 29 19.55 8.90 15.85
CA SER A 29 19.07 9.21 17.20
C SER A 29 19.18 7.98 18.10
N LEU A 30 18.78 6.79 17.64
CA LEU A 30 18.94 5.51 18.37
C LEU A 30 20.41 5.14 18.63
N ALA A 31 21.29 5.30 17.64
CA ALA A 31 22.71 4.99 17.76
C ALA A 31 23.46 6.00 18.65
N GLY A 32 23.19 7.29 18.49
CA GLY A 32 23.68 8.36 19.36
C GLY A 32 23.17 8.20 20.79
N TYR A 33 21.91 7.77 20.93
CA TYR A 33 21.32 7.42 22.21
C TYR A 33 22.02 6.22 22.86
N ALA A 34 22.26 5.13 22.14
CA ALA A 34 22.99 3.96 22.65
C ALA A 34 24.42 4.32 23.11
N LYS A 35 25.10 5.22 22.40
CA LYS A 35 26.43 5.72 22.77
C LYS A 35 26.40 6.66 23.99
N ALA A 36 25.37 7.48 24.14
CA ALA A 36 25.19 8.37 25.30
C ALA A 36 24.76 7.59 26.57
N VAL A 37 23.94 6.55 26.40
CA VAL A 37 23.46 5.68 27.49
C VAL A 37 24.54 4.74 28.00
N ALA A 38 25.57 4.45 27.19
CA ALA A 38 26.77 3.73 27.66
C ALA A 38 27.58 4.53 28.70
N ILE A 39 27.36 5.84 28.82
CA ILE A 39 28.04 6.73 29.79
C ILE A 39 27.11 7.07 30.97
N VAL A 40 25.79 7.11 30.75
CA VAL A 40 24.79 7.47 31.79
C VAL A 40 23.62 6.49 31.77
N SER A 41 23.76 5.36 32.47
CA SER A 41 22.65 4.42 32.66
C SER A 41 21.68 4.96 33.72
N SER A 42 20.70 5.75 33.29
CA SER A 42 19.45 5.91 34.06
C SER A 42 18.28 5.44 33.19
N VAL A 43 17.67 4.31 33.59
CA VAL A 43 16.43 3.72 33.03
C VAL A 43 15.33 4.79 32.73
N PRO A 44 15.20 5.89 33.49
CA PRO A 44 14.23 6.94 33.19
C PRO A 44 14.45 7.66 31.86
N ILE A 45 15.67 7.94 31.39
CA ILE A 45 15.84 8.72 30.15
C ILE A 45 15.44 7.88 28.93
N VAL A 46 15.74 6.58 28.97
CA VAL A 46 15.43 5.60 27.91
C VAL A 46 13.94 5.52 27.68
N GLY A 47 13.16 5.40 28.77
CA GLY A 47 11.71 5.32 28.67
C GLY A 47 11.07 6.57 28.06
N VAL A 48 11.61 7.79 28.25
CA VAL A 48 11.00 9.01 27.68
C VAL A 48 11.12 9.01 26.16
N GLN A 49 12.29 8.63 25.63
CA GLN A 49 12.51 8.53 24.20
C GLN A 49 11.56 7.51 23.55
N TYR A 50 11.41 6.33 24.16
CA TYR A 50 10.48 5.32 23.65
C TYR A 50 9.01 5.78 23.70
N MET A 51 8.58 6.48 24.75
CA MET A 51 7.23 7.05 24.80
C MET A 51 6.98 8.05 23.66
N LEU A 52 7.96 8.91 23.36
CA LEU A 52 7.84 9.89 22.27
C LEU A 52 7.79 9.21 20.91
N ILE A 53 8.63 8.19 20.66
CA ILE A 53 8.60 7.43 19.41
C ILE A 53 7.28 6.69 19.25
N LEU A 54 6.80 5.97 20.29
CA LEU A 54 5.53 5.25 20.23
C LEU A 54 4.35 6.19 20.02
N PHE A 55 4.37 7.39 20.61
CA PHE A 55 3.34 8.40 20.37
C PHE A 55 3.35 8.92 18.93
N LEU A 56 4.52 9.15 18.32
CA LEU A 56 4.62 9.53 16.90
C LEU A 56 4.15 8.41 15.97
N LEU A 57 4.49 7.15 16.28
CA LEU A 57 4.01 5.98 15.54
C LEU A 57 2.48 5.87 15.63
N PHE A 58 1.90 6.08 16.81
CA PHE A 58 0.45 6.14 17.01
C PHE A 58 -0.20 7.17 16.08
N LEU A 59 0.32 8.40 16.02
CA LEU A 59 -0.28 9.45 15.18
C LEU A 59 -0.27 9.08 13.70
N ILE A 60 0.82 8.49 13.22
CA ILE A 60 0.95 8.05 11.81
C ILE A 60 0.02 6.88 11.52
N GLN A 61 0.03 5.85 12.37
CA GLN A 61 -0.80 4.66 12.20
C GLN A 61 -2.30 5.01 12.26
N PHE A 62 -2.69 5.85 13.21
CA PHE A 62 -4.06 6.32 13.36
C PHE A 62 -4.51 7.12 12.12
N ALA A 63 -3.66 8.02 11.62
CA ALA A 63 -3.96 8.78 10.40
C ALA A 63 -4.14 7.88 9.18
N ILE A 64 -3.23 6.92 8.96
CA ILE A 64 -3.30 5.97 7.85
C ILE A 64 -4.54 5.07 7.99
N ALA A 65 -4.81 4.56 9.20
CA ALA A 65 -5.97 3.73 9.48
C ALA A 65 -7.29 4.46 9.15
N CYS A 66 -7.42 5.71 9.60
CA CYS A 66 -8.56 6.56 9.30
C CYS A 66 -8.68 6.84 7.78
N ALA A 67 -7.57 7.10 7.09
CA ALA A 67 -7.56 7.31 5.65
C ALA A 67 -8.01 6.05 4.88
N CYS A 68 -7.53 4.86 5.28
CA CYS A 68 -7.94 3.58 4.71
C CYS A 68 -9.43 3.29 4.94
N LEU A 69 -9.96 3.60 6.11
CA LEU A 69 -11.38 3.42 6.43
C LEU A 69 -12.29 4.43 5.70
N ALA A 70 -11.83 5.66 5.53
CA ALA A 70 -12.57 6.73 4.85
C ALA A 70 -12.49 6.66 3.31
N SER A 71 -11.57 5.86 2.76
CA SER A 71 -11.39 5.72 1.31
C SER A 71 -12.62 5.09 0.65
N ASN A 72 -13.22 5.82 -0.29
CA ASN A 72 -14.39 5.39 -1.03
C ASN A 72 -14.04 4.61 -2.30
N THR A 73 -14.97 3.78 -2.78
CA THR A 73 -14.78 2.94 -3.98
C THR A 73 -14.41 3.74 -5.24
N SER A 74 -14.93 4.96 -5.39
CA SER A 74 -14.61 5.83 -6.54
C SER A 74 -13.17 6.32 -6.53
N GLN A 75 -12.63 6.73 -5.38
CA GLN A 75 -11.21 7.09 -5.26
C GLN A 75 -10.30 5.90 -5.59
N GLN A 76 -10.68 4.70 -5.12
CA GLN A 76 -9.92 3.49 -5.41
C GLN A 76 -9.93 3.15 -6.90
N GLN A 77 -11.06 3.31 -7.59
CA GLN A 77 -11.13 3.10 -9.05
C GLN A 77 -10.19 4.02 -9.81
N THR A 78 -10.09 5.31 -9.44
CA THR A 78 -9.15 6.24 -10.07
C THR A 78 -7.70 5.81 -9.85
N MET A 79 -7.37 5.29 -8.67
CA MET A 79 -6.03 4.74 -8.39
C MET A 79 -5.74 3.51 -9.25
N PHE A 80 -6.71 2.60 -9.41
CA PHE A 80 -6.56 1.45 -10.30
C PHE A 80 -6.44 1.85 -11.76
N GLU A 81 -7.17 2.87 -12.20
CA GLU A 81 -7.10 3.38 -13.57
C GLU A 81 -5.71 3.97 -13.87
N MET A 82 -5.19 4.79 -12.95
CA MET A 82 -3.83 5.32 -13.05
C MET A 82 -2.77 4.21 -12.98
N GLY A 83 -2.98 3.22 -12.11
CA GLY A 83 -2.12 2.05 -11.99
C GLY A 83 -2.07 1.28 -13.31
N TRP A 84 -3.23 0.87 -13.81
CA TRP A 84 -3.37 0.16 -15.08
C TRP A 84 -2.72 0.93 -16.23
N ARG A 85 -3.00 2.23 -16.34
CA ARG A 85 -2.45 3.11 -17.37
C ARG A 85 -0.92 3.19 -17.36
N LYS A 86 -0.30 3.09 -16.19
CA LYS A 86 1.15 3.16 -16.01
C LYS A 86 1.83 1.80 -16.14
N SER A 87 1.10 0.70 -15.94
CA SER A 87 1.62 -0.66 -16.06
C SER A 87 2.04 -1.00 -17.49
N SER A 88 3.13 -1.76 -17.63
CA SER A 88 3.56 -2.35 -18.91
C SER A 88 2.62 -3.48 -19.33
N ASN A 89 2.71 -3.88 -20.61
CA ASN A 89 1.92 -4.99 -21.13
C ASN A 89 2.21 -6.31 -20.41
N ASP A 90 3.46 -6.57 -19.99
CA ASP A 90 3.79 -7.79 -19.23
C ASP A 90 3.06 -7.83 -17.88
N THR A 91 3.10 -6.71 -17.13
CA THR A 91 2.38 -6.61 -15.85
C THR A 91 0.87 -6.74 -16.03
N ARG A 92 0.31 -6.16 -17.10
CA ARG A 92 -1.12 -6.31 -17.42
C ARG A 92 -1.47 -7.76 -17.71
N ASN A 93 -0.63 -8.47 -18.47
CA ASN A 93 -0.80 -9.89 -18.77
C ASN A 93 -0.72 -10.77 -17.50
N ASP A 94 0.22 -10.48 -16.60
CA ASP A 94 0.32 -11.18 -15.31
C ASP A 94 -0.93 -10.99 -14.45
N VAL A 95 -1.48 -9.77 -14.42
CA VAL A 95 -2.75 -9.50 -13.73
C VAL A 95 -3.89 -10.30 -14.37
N GLN A 96 -3.97 -10.35 -15.69
CA GLN A 96 -5.00 -11.11 -16.41
C GLN A 96 -4.92 -12.61 -16.10
N ARG A 97 -3.72 -13.19 -16.05
CA ARG A 97 -3.49 -14.61 -15.73
C ARG A 97 -3.75 -14.94 -14.26
N ASN A 98 -3.25 -14.11 -13.34
CA ASN A 98 -3.38 -14.36 -11.90
C ASN A 98 -4.82 -14.21 -11.41
N PHE A 99 -5.58 -13.27 -11.99
CA PHE A 99 -6.96 -13.00 -11.59
C PHE A 99 -8.01 -13.55 -12.57
N GLN A 100 -7.59 -14.31 -13.59
CA GLN A 100 -8.47 -14.92 -14.61
C GLN A 100 -9.49 -13.91 -15.18
N CYS A 101 -8.99 -12.73 -15.56
CA CYS A 101 -9.80 -11.60 -16.04
C CYS A 101 -9.22 -11.01 -17.31
N CYS A 102 -10.05 -10.38 -18.15
CA CYS A 102 -9.62 -9.85 -19.44
C CYS A 102 -10.04 -8.38 -19.59
N GLY A 103 -9.07 -7.51 -19.89
CA GLY A 103 -9.26 -6.06 -19.98
C GLY A 103 -9.46 -5.37 -18.62
N PHE A 104 -9.37 -4.04 -18.60
CA PHE A 104 -9.46 -3.25 -17.37
C PHE A 104 -10.90 -3.04 -16.91
N LYS A 105 -11.59 -2.04 -17.47
CA LYS A 105 -12.99 -1.70 -17.18
C LYS A 105 -13.92 -2.16 -18.30
N ASP A 106 -13.49 -1.95 -19.54
CA ASP A 106 -14.19 -2.36 -20.75
C ASP A 106 -13.22 -3.08 -21.71
N GLN A 107 -13.70 -4.14 -22.35
CA GLN A 107 -12.94 -4.94 -23.33
C GLN A 107 -12.98 -4.34 -24.76
N THR A 108 -13.49 -3.12 -24.88
CA THR A 108 -13.65 -2.42 -26.18
C THR A 108 -12.48 -1.51 -26.51
N LYS A 109 -11.56 -1.29 -25.58
CA LYS A 109 -10.39 -0.43 -25.76
C LYS A 109 -9.32 -1.09 -26.62
N LEU A 110 -8.77 -0.34 -27.57
CA LEU A 110 -7.70 -0.76 -28.49
C LEU A 110 -6.37 -0.91 -27.73
N ILE A 111 -5.44 -1.71 -28.28
CA ILE A 111 -4.08 -1.88 -27.72
C ILE A 111 -3.35 -0.54 -27.54
N ASN A 112 -3.57 0.41 -28.44
CA ASN A 112 -2.95 1.73 -28.42
C ASN A 112 -3.59 2.73 -27.44
N ASP A 113 -4.73 2.38 -26.82
CA ASP A 113 -5.35 3.20 -25.78
C ASP A 113 -4.52 3.10 -24.48
N PRO A 114 -4.32 4.20 -23.73
CA PRO A 114 -3.69 4.15 -22.41
C PRO A 114 -4.34 3.14 -21.45
N LEU A 115 -5.63 2.85 -21.63
CA LEU A 115 -6.42 1.86 -20.89
C LEU A 115 -6.63 0.54 -21.65
N GLY A 116 -5.92 0.35 -22.77
CA GLY A 116 -5.86 -0.89 -23.52
C GLY A 116 -5.24 -2.04 -22.72
N TYR A 117 -5.21 -3.22 -23.34
CA TYR A 117 -4.74 -4.46 -22.72
C TYR A 117 -4.11 -5.37 -23.78
N PRO A 118 -3.11 -6.20 -23.40
CA PRO A 118 -2.55 -7.21 -24.28
C PRO A 118 -3.49 -8.42 -24.43
N SER A 119 -3.17 -9.33 -25.34
CA SER A 119 -3.94 -10.57 -25.58
C SER A 119 -4.26 -11.32 -24.28
N CYS A 120 -5.49 -11.83 -24.16
CA CYS A 120 -5.95 -12.63 -23.02
C CYS A 120 -5.59 -14.12 -23.15
N GLY A 121 -4.49 -14.44 -23.83
CA GLY A 121 -4.03 -15.81 -24.05
C GLY A 121 -3.60 -16.52 -22.76
N GLY A 122 -4.05 -17.75 -22.57
CA GLY A 122 -3.73 -18.58 -21.40
C GLY A 122 -4.70 -18.45 -20.22
N LEU A 123 -5.84 -17.77 -20.41
CA LEU A 123 -6.94 -17.78 -19.45
C LEU A 123 -7.84 -19.00 -19.64
N ASP A 124 -8.50 -19.43 -18.57
CA ASP A 124 -9.44 -20.56 -18.58
C ASP A 124 -10.58 -20.37 -19.57
N CYS A 125 -11.11 -19.14 -19.66
CA CYS A 125 -12.14 -18.76 -20.64
C CYS A 125 -11.65 -18.78 -22.10
N CYS A 126 -10.34 -18.89 -22.35
CA CYS A 126 -9.75 -18.91 -23.69
C CYS A 126 -9.21 -20.28 -24.10
N LYS A 127 -9.35 -21.33 -23.27
CA LYS A 127 -8.76 -22.66 -23.51
C LYS A 127 -9.21 -23.32 -24.82
N ASP A 128 -10.44 -23.05 -25.24
CA ASP A 128 -11.04 -23.67 -26.44
C ASP A 128 -10.84 -22.83 -27.72
N SER A 129 -10.13 -21.69 -27.63
CA SER A 129 -9.99 -20.74 -28.73
C SER A 129 -8.56 -20.76 -29.28
N ASN A 130 -8.39 -21.31 -30.49
CA ASN A 130 -7.09 -21.45 -31.17
C ASN A 130 -6.57 -20.17 -31.85
N ASP A 131 -7.27 -19.04 -31.69
CA ASP A 131 -6.85 -17.72 -32.15
C ASP A 131 -6.55 -16.79 -30.96
N ALA A 132 -5.79 -15.73 -31.23
CA ALA A 132 -5.60 -14.54 -30.41
C ALA A 132 -6.86 -14.17 -29.58
N CYS A 133 -6.94 -14.67 -28.34
CA CYS A 133 -8.15 -14.52 -27.53
C CYS A 133 -8.36 -13.06 -27.13
N CYS A 134 -9.51 -12.51 -27.55
CA CYS A 134 -9.99 -11.16 -27.23
C CYS A 134 -9.03 -10.02 -27.63
N ILE A 135 -8.44 -10.06 -28.83
CA ILE A 135 -7.66 -8.94 -29.38
C ILE A 135 -8.55 -7.98 -30.18
N LYS A 136 -8.31 -6.67 -30.03
CA LYS A 136 -8.87 -5.62 -30.90
C LYS A 136 -7.74 -4.75 -31.43
N ASP A 137 -7.23 -5.12 -32.60
CA ASP A 137 -6.28 -4.32 -33.35
C ASP A 137 -7.02 -3.35 -34.27
N ALA A 138 -6.49 -2.13 -34.38
CA ALA A 138 -7.08 -1.07 -35.20
C ALA A 138 -6.90 -1.28 -36.72
N GLU A 139 -6.15 -2.32 -37.12
CA GLU A 139 -5.54 -2.41 -38.46
C GLU A 139 -5.73 -3.80 -39.09
N THR A 140 -6.96 -4.30 -39.08
CA THR A 140 -7.35 -5.39 -39.99
C THR A 140 -8.70 -5.09 -40.62
N ASN A 141 -8.67 -4.59 -41.86
CA ASN A 141 -9.79 -4.64 -42.80
C ASN A 141 -9.98 -6.10 -43.24
N SER A 142 -10.71 -6.91 -42.48
CA SER A 142 -11.09 -8.26 -42.91
C SER A 142 -12.24 -8.82 -42.06
N THR A 143 -13.46 -8.72 -42.61
CA THR A 143 -14.51 -9.77 -42.60
C THR A 143 -14.72 -10.64 -41.35
N LEU A 144 -14.53 -10.12 -40.14
CA LEU A 144 -14.95 -10.73 -38.87
C LEU A 144 -15.85 -9.76 -38.11
N ARG A 145 -16.87 -9.24 -38.79
CA ARG A 145 -17.86 -8.36 -38.17
C ARG A 145 -18.97 -9.13 -37.42
N GLU A 146 -18.85 -10.45 -37.24
CA GLU A 146 -19.91 -11.22 -36.54
C GLU A 146 -19.50 -12.52 -35.83
N LYS A 147 -18.22 -12.88 -35.71
CA LYS A 147 -17.85 -14.12 -34.98
C LYS A 147 -16.59 -13.96 -34.14
N GLY A 148 -16.78 -13.46 -32.92
CA GLY A 148 -15.72 -13.36 -31.93
C GLY A 148 -16.25 -12.77 -30.64
N THR A 149 -17.36 -13.30 -30.12
CA THR A 149 -17.79 -12.97 -28.75
C THR A 149 -16.63 -13.34 -27.82
N CYS A 150 -16.01 -12.35 -27.19
CA CYS A 150 -14.95 -12.63 -26.21
C CYS A 150 -15.54 -13.56 -25.13
N PRO A 151 -15.02 -14.79 -24.98
CA PRO A 151 -15.58 -15.76 -24.02
C PRO A 151 -15.35 -15.30 -22.58
N CYS A 152 -14.31 -14.50 -22.35
CA CYS A 152 -14.03 -13.89 -21.06
C CYS A 152 -14.93 -12.68 -20.84
N LYS A 153 -16.06 -12.84 -20.14
CA LYS A 153 -16.95 -11.71 -19.79
C LYS A 153 -16.46 -10.88 -18.59
N GLN A 154 -15.52 -11.43 -17.82
CA GLN A 154 -15.06 -10.84 -16.57
C GLN A 154 -13.92 -9.83 -16.81
N THR A 155 -14.10 -8.61 -16.31
CA THR A 155 -13.09 -7.54 -16.38
C THR A 155 -12.26 -7.48 -15.11
N CYS A 156 -10.99 -7.07 -15.23
CA CYS A 156 -10.08 -7.07 -14.10
C CYS A 156 -10.48 -6.04 -13.03
N LEU A 157 -11.10 -4.93 -13.39
CA LEU A 157 -11.61 -3.96 -12.40
C LEU A 157 -12.75 -4.55 -11.56
N ASN A 158 -13.61 -5.38 -12.15
CA ASN A 158 -14.71 -6.02 -11.43
C ASN A 158 -14.25 -7.12 -10.48
N VAL A 159 -13.09 -7.74 -10.72
CA VAL A 159 -12.50 -8.75 -9.83
C VAL A 159 -11.62 -8.09 -8.77
N VAL A 160 -10.66 -7.28 -9.19
CA VAL A 160 -9.64 -6.69 -8.33
C VAL A 160 -10.20 -5.56 -7.47
N GLY A 161 -11.10 -4.74 -8.03
CA GLY A 161 -11.70 -3.58 -7.35
C GLY A 161 -12.34 -3.93 -6.00
N PRO A 162 -13.34 -4.84 -5.94
CA PRO A 162 -13.97 -5.20 -4.67
C PRO A 162 -13.00 -5.88 -3.70
N VAL A 163 -12.10 -6.73 -4.20
CA VAL A 163 -11.08 -7.40 -3.38
C VAL A 163 -10.19 -6.38 -2.68
N MET A 164 -9.63 -5.44 -3.43
CA MET A 164 -8.77 -4.39 -2.86
C MET A 164 -9.53 -3.48 -1.91
N SER A 165 -10.78 -3.13 -2.24
CA SER A 165 -11.61 -2.30 -1.34
C SER A 165 -11.84 -2.96 0.02
N LYS A 166 -12.00 -4.28 0.03
CA LYS A 166 -12.14 -5.08 1.24
C LYS A 166 -10.84 -5.08 2.03
N TRP A 167 -9.71 -5.34 1.38
CA TRP A 167 -8.40 -5.35 2.04
C TRP A 167 -8.01 -4.00 2.61
N VAL A 168 -8.29 -2.90 1.91
CA VAL A 168 -8.04 -1.54 2.41
C VAL A 168 -8.83 -1.30 3.71
N LYS A 169 -10.12 -1.65 3.75
CA LYS A 169 -10.94 -1.51 4.97
C LYS A 169 -10.46 -2.40 6.12
N ILE A 170 -10.08 -3.64 5.82
CA ILE A 170 -9.51 -4.57 6.82
C ILE A 170 -8.21 -3.98 7.37
N SER A 171 -7.30 -3.52 6.51
CA SER A 171 -6.03 -2.93 6.91
C SER A 171 -6.22 -1.67 7.78
N GLY A 172 -7.22 -0.85 7.46
CA GLY A 172 -7.59 0.30 8.28
C GLY A 172 -8.11 -0.12 9.66
N GLY A 173 -8.95 -1.16 9.74
CA GLY A 173 -9.41 -1.70 11.01
C GLY A 173 -8.28 -2.29 11.87
N VAL A 174 -7.35 -3.03 11.25
CA VAL A 174 -6.17 -3.59 11.92
C VAL A 174 -5.26 -2.48 12.44
N GLY A 175 -4.97 -1.46 11.63
CA GLY A 175 -4.16 -0.30 12.06
C GLY A 175 -4.81 0.47 13.21
N LEU A 176 -6.14 0.62 13.19
CA LEU A 176 -6.89 1.26 14.26
C LEU A 176 -6.80 0.46 15.57
N PHE A 177 -6.91 -0.88 15.50
CA PHE A 177 -6.75 -1.75 16.66
C PHE A 177 -5.37 -1.58 17.31
N PHE A 178 -4.30 -1.62 16.52
CA PHE A 178 -2.94 -1.42 17.04
C PHE A 178 -2.76 -0.03 17.64
N SER A 179 -3.29 1.01 17.00
CA SER A 179 -3.27 2.38 17.52
C SER A 179 -3.90 2.48 18.93
N PHE A 180 -5.02 1.79 19.18
CA PHE A 180 -5.62 1.74 20.51
C PHE A 180 -4.73 1.03 21.54
N THR A 181 -4.10 -0.09 21.15
CA THR A 181 -3.17 -0.80 22.05
C THR A 181 -1.93 0.05 22.37
N GLU A 182 -1.46 0.87 21.43
CA GLU A 182 -0.34 1.81 21.64
C GLU A 182 -0.72 2.92 22.62
N ILE A 183 -1.93 3.51 22.53
CA ILE A 183 -2.41 4.49 23.51
C ILE A 183 -2.41 3.90 24.92
N ILE A 184 -2.93 2.68 25.08
CA ILE A 184 -2.95 1.99 26.38
C ILE A 184 -1.52 1.76 26.87
N GLY A 185 -0.61 1.35 25.98
CA GLY A 185 0.81 1.17 26.28
C GLY A 185 1.49 2.46 26.77
N VAL A 186 1.26 3.58 26.09
CA VAL A 186 1.79 4.89 26.50
C VAL A 186 1.21 5.29 27.85
N TRP A 187 -0.09 5.15 28.06
CA TRP A 187 -0.73 5.45 29.34
C TRP A 187 -0.18 4.61 30.50
N LEU A 188 -0.04 3.29 30.30
CA LEU A 188 0.51 2.38 31.30
C LEU A 188 1.95 2.75 31.65
N ALA A 189 2.76 3.11 30.66
CA ALA A 189 4.14 3.48 30.89
C ALA A 189 4.29 4.85 31.57
N VAL A 190 3.44 5.84 31.23
CA VAL A 190 3.36 7.10 31.99
C VAL A 190 2.96 6.82 33.44
N ARG A 191 1.96 5.98 33.66
CA ARG A 191 1.53 5.57 35.01
C ARG A 191 2.64 4.86 35.78
N PHE A 192 3.32 3.89 35.15
CA PHE A 192 4.43 3.15 35.76
C PHE A 192 5.56 4.09 36.20
N ARG A 193 5.91 5.07 35.38
CA ARG A 193 6.93 6.07 35.74
C ARG A 193 6.50 7.01 36.86
N ASN A 194 5.20 7.29 36.96
CA ASN A 194 4.64 8.13 38.02
C ASN A 194 4.41 7.36 39.35
N GLN A 195 4.63 6.05 39.37
CA GLN A 195 4.63 5.27 40.60
C GLN A 195 5.98 5.45 41.33
N LYS A 196 5.93 5.84 42.61
CA LYS A 196 7.11 5.85 43.48
C LYS A 196 7.52 4.41 43.78
N ASP A 197 8.81 4.11 43.66
CA ASP A 197 9.36 2.81 44.03
C ASP A 197 9.19 2.60 45.56
N PRO A 198 8.39 1.62 46.01
CA PRO A 198 8.21 1.35 47.44
C PRO A 198 9.49 0.79 48.10
N ARG A 199 10.51 0.40 47.33
CA ARG A 199 11.81 -0.07 47.84
C ARG A 199 12.87 1.03 47.97
N ALA A 200 12.59 2.24 47.51
CA ALA A 200 13.44 3.39 47.75
C ALA A 200 13.26 3.85 49.21
N ASN A 201 13.87 3.10 50.13
CA ASN A 201 13.89 3.41 51.55
C ASN A 201 14.88 4.56 51.78
N PRO A 202 14.44 5.78 52.16
CA PRO A 202 15.34 6.91 52.36
C PRO A 202 16.34 6.70 53.51
N SER A 203 16.11 5.69 54.35
CA SER A 203 16.92 5.34 55.51
C SER A 203 18.15 4.47 55.21
N ALA A 204 18.36 4.06 53.96
CA ALA A 204 19.52 3.22 53.56
C ALA A 204 20.75 4.03 53.10
N PHE A 205 20.67 5.36 53.15
CA PHE A 205 21.76 6.29 52.77
C PHE A 205 22.23 7.18 53.95
N LEU A 206 21.83 6.86 55.19
CA LEU A 206 22.43 7.43 56.40
C LEU A 206 23.64 6.60 56.85
#